data_AF-A0A924JBY2-F1
#
_entry.id   AF-A0A924JBY2-F1
#
_cell.length_a   1.000
_cell.length_b   1.000
_cell.length_c   1.000
_cell.angle_alpha   90.00
_cell.angle_beta   90.00
_cell.angle_gamma   90.00
#
_symmetry.space_group_name_H-M   'P 1'
#
loop_
_entity.id
_entity.type
_entity.pdbx_description
1 polymer ?
#
loop_
_entity_poly.entity_id
_entity_poly.type
_entity_poly.pdbx_seq_one_letter_code
_entity_poly.pdbx_strand_id
1 'polypeptide(L)' 'VESGKMTKDLALSVYPAGTKLMAGEHYLNTEDFLAALDENLQVKLG' A
#
# COMPACT_ATOMS: atom_id res chain seq x y z
N VAL A 1 2.43 -1.68 4.97
CA VAL A 1 3.40 -0.59 4.73
C VAL A 1 4.80 -1.14 4.52
N GLU A 2 5.39 -1.91 5.43
CA GLU A 2 6.70 -2.58 5.21
C GLU A 2 6.67 -3.67 4.11
N SER A 3 5.48 -4.07 3.64
CA SER A 3 5.25 -5.03 2.54
C SER A 3 5.04 -4.39 1.16
N GLY A 4 5.31 -3.09 0.98
CA GLY A 4 5.08 -2.38 -0.29
C GLY A 4 3.63 -1.95 -0.55
N LYS A 5 2.67 -2.47 0.23
CA LYS A 5 1.27 -2.00 0.24
C LYS A 5 1.17 -0.70 1.05
N MET A 6 1.10 0.44 0.36
CA MET A 6 0.96 1.78 0.94
C MET A 6 0.07 2.67 0.06
N THR A 7 -0.38 3.80 0.58
CA THR A 7 -1.16 4.82 -0.16
C THR A 7 -0.21 5.80 -0.87
N LYS A 8 -0.75 6.56 -1.84
CA LYS A 8 0.02 7.45 -2.73
C LYS A 8 0.90 8.47 -1.99
N ASP A 9 0.45 8.98 -0.84
CA ASP A 9 1.19 9.98 -0.04
C ASP A 9 2.45 9.41 0.60
N LEU A 10 2.39 8.15 1.02
CA LEU A 10 3.55 7.41 1.54
C LEU A 10 4.50 7.04 0.40
N ALA A 11 3.98 6.63 -0.75
CA ALA A 11 4.81 6.32 -1.93
C ALA A 11 5.60 7.55 -2.42
N LEU A 12 4.99 8.75 -2.41
CA LEU A 12 5.69 10.00 -2.74
C LEU A 12 6.85 10.34 -1.78
N SER A 13 6.78 9.86 -0.53
CA SER A 13 7.81 10.13 0.49
C SER A 13 8.95 9.11 0.48
N VAL A 14 8.75 7.94 -0.16
CA VAL A 14 9.70 6.81 -0.14
C VAL A 14 10.39 6.62 -1.50
N TYR A 15 9.73 6.96 -2.61
CA TYR A 15 10.30 6.82 -3.95
C TYR A 15 11.04 8.08 -4.42
N PRO A 16 12.15 7.95 -5.19
CA PRO A 16 12.90 9.09 -5.71
C PRO A 16 12.03 10.03 -6.57
N ALA A 17 12.30 11.33 -6.46
CA ALA A 17 11.63 12.35 -7.26
C ALA A 17 11.77 12.05 -8.76
N GLY A 18 10.65 12.10 -9.50
CA GLY A 18 10.58 11.74 -10.92
C GLY A 18 10.16 10.29 -11.20
N THR A 19 10.00 9.46 -10.16
CA THR A 19 9.43 8.11 -10.32
C THR A 19 7.95 8.20 -10.69
N LYS A 20 7.56 7.56 -11.79
CA LYS A 20 6.15 7.47 -12.20
C LYS A 20 5.45 6.43 -11.33
N LEU A 21 4.81 6.89 -10.26
CA LEU A 21 4.03 6.03 -9.36
C LEU A 21 2.81 5.47 -10.09
N MET A 22 2.65 4.14 -10.04
CA MET A 22 1.52 3.43 -10.65
C MET A 22 0.71 2.68 -9.58
N ALA A 23 -0.62 2.82 -9.66
CA ALA A 23 -1.56 2.10 -8.80
C ALA A 23 -1.47 0.58 -9.07
N GLY A 24 -1.42 -0.23 -8.03
CA GLY A 24 -1.23 -1.69 -8.11
C GLY A 24 0.23 -2.14 -8.07
N GLU A 25 1.19 -1.25 -8.35
CA GLU A 25 2.63 -1.55 -8.29
C GLU A 25 3.31 -0.81 -7.13
N HIS A 26 3.06 0.50 -7.00
CA HIS A 26 3.72 1.35 -6.00
C HIS A 26 2.81 1.71 -4.83
N TYR A 27 1.50 1.74 -5.06
CA TYR A 27 0.49 2.03 -4.06
C TYR A 27 -0.81 1.30 -4.40
N LEU A 28 -1.61 1.01 -3.39
CA LEU A 28 -2.92 0.41 -3.57
C LEU A 28 -4.00 1.49 -3.69
N ASN A 29 -5.09 1.17 -4.38
CA ASN A 29 -6.32 1.95 -4.25
C ASN A 29 -6.95 1.69 -2.86
N THR A 30 -7.96 2.48 -2.51
CA THR A 30 -8.59 2.42 -1.18
C THR A 30 -9.15 1.03 -0.86
N GLU A 31 -9.81 0.38 -1.82
CA GLU A 31 -10.45 -0.92 -1.63
C GLU A 31 -9.42 -2.02 -1.41
N ASP A 32 -8.38 -2.07 -2.25
CA ASP A 32 -7.30 -3.04 -2.14
C ASP A 32 -6.51 -2.86 -0.84
N PHE A 33 -6.36 -1.62 -0.37
CA PHE A 33 -5.74 -1.32 0.91
C PHE A 33 -6.58 -1.81 2.09
N LEU A 34 -7.90 -1.58 2.06
CA LEU A 34 -8.83 -2.06 3.09
C LEU A 34 -8.89 -3.58 3.13
N ALA A 35 -8.92 -4.24 1.97
CA ALA A 35 -8.90 -5.70 1.87
C ALA A 35 -7.60 -6.28 2.44
N ALA A 36 -6.45 -5.70 2.10
CA ALA A 36 -5.17 -6.13 2.65
C ALA A 36 -5.07 -5.87 4.17
N LEU A 37 -5.69 -4.82 4.68
CA LEU A 37 -5.72 -4.54 6.12
C LEU A 37 -6.57 -5.57 6.85
N ASP A 38 -7.75 -5.90 6.32
CA ASP A 38 -8.64 -6.91 6.88
C ASP A 38 -8.02 -8.31 6.88
N GLU A 39 -7.43 -8.74 5.76
CA GLU A 39 -6.71 -10.01 5.66
C GLU A 39 -5.63 -10.15 6.74
N ASN A 40 -4.79 -9.12 6.91
CA ASN A 40 -3.73 -9.14 7.92
C ASN A 40 -4.26 -9.07 9.35
N LEU A 41 -5.42 -8.46 9.56
CA LEU A 41 -6.06 -8.39 10.87
C LEU A 41 -6.67 -9.75 11.25
N GLN A 42 -7.36 -10.41 10.31
CA GLN A 42 -7.92 -11.76 10.51
C GLN A 42 -6.83 -12.78 10.85
N VAL A 43 -5.69 -12.74 10.15
CA VAL A 43 -4.54 -13.62 10.44
C VAL A 43 -3.98 -13.41 11.85
N LYS A 44 -4.03 -12.19 12.39
CA LYS A 44 -3.55 -11.88 13.75
C LYS A 44 -4.57 -12.17 14.86
N LEU A 45 -5.86 -12.20 14.53
CA LEU A 45 -6.94 -12.50 15.47
C LEU A 45 -7.27 -14.00 15.54
N GLY A 46 -6.76 -14.80 14.61
CA GLY A 46 -6.86 -16.27 14.58
C GLY A 46 -5.81 -16.98 15.41
#